data_AF-A0A3C1QS92-F1
#
_entry.id   AF-A0A3C1QS92-F1
#
_cell.length_a   1.000
_cell.length_b   1.000
_cell.length_c   1.000
_cell.angle_alpha   90.00
_cell.angle_beta   90.00
_cell.angle_gamma   90.00
#
_symmetry.space_group_name_H-M   'P 1'
#
loop_
_entity.id
_entity.type
_entity.pdbx_description
1 polymer ?
#
loop_
_entity_poly.entity_id
_entity_poly.type
_entity_poly.pdbx_seq_one_letter_code
_entity_poly.pdbx_strand_id
1 'polypeptide(L)'
;MAHEAHDHVSAEGHPLPSFSHPMPVPVLLATFGALVMFTIVTVVVAKMLPLGRFEIWVSLGIASVKAVLVMLFFMHMLHDKGFNAIVFLSSFLFAALFLGFALADTDQYQENIRAADPNLPGVQTTPLLERWNDSAATTAE
;
A
#
# COMPACT_ATOMS: atom_id res chain seq x y z
N MET A 1 -53.73 55.55 -3.02
CA MET A 1 -52.98 54.86 -4.08
C MET A 1 -51.71 54.34 -3.46
N ALA A 2 -51.69 53.04 -3.22
CA ALA A 2 -50.55 52.30 -2.72
C ALA A 2 -49.54 52.11 -3.86
N HIS A 3 -48.25 52.20 -3.56
CA HIS A 3 -47.25 51.26 -4.05
C HIS A 3 -45.95 51.58 -3.29
N GLU A 4 -45.70 50.78 -2.25
CA GLU A 4 -44.39 50.67 -1.60
C GLU A 4 -43.37 50.25 -2.66
N ALA A 5 -42.29 51.02 -2.76
CA ALA A 5 -41.13 50.67 -3.55
C ALA A 5 -40.39 49.55 -2.82
N HIS A 6 -40.66 48.31 -3.21
CA HIS A 6 -39.79 47.19 -2.90
C HIS A 6 -38.47 47.39 -3.67
N ASP A 7 -37.45 47.85 -2.96
CA ASP A 7 -36.05 47.72 -3.39
C ASP A 7 -35.70 46.24 -3.31
N HIS A 8 -35.82 45.55 -4.44
CA HIS A 8 -35.32 44.19 -4.60
C HIS A 8 -33.80 44.27 -4.71
N VAL A 9 -33.11 44.20 -3.55
CA VAL A 9 -31.70 43.84 -3.50
C VAL A 9 -31.58 42.43 -4.07
N SER A 10 -31.32 42.35 -5.37
CA SER A 10 -30.86 41.14 -6.03
C SER A 10 -29.50 40.79 -5.44
N ALA A 11 -29.53 39.99 -4.37
CA ALA A 11 -28.40 39.18 -3.99
C ALA A 11 -28.06 38.33 -5.22
N GLU A 12 -27.04 38.73 -5.97
CA GLU A 12 -26.38 37.86 -6.94
C GLU A 12 -25.86 36.65 -6.16
N GLY A 13 -26.67 35.60 -6.10
CA GLY A 13 -26.25 34.27 -5.75
C GLY A 13 -25.28 33.82 -6.84
N HIS A 14 -24.00 34.13 -6.63
CA HIS A 14 -22.90 33.61 -7.41
C HIS A 14 -23.12 32.08 -7.54
N PRO A 15 -23.33 31.53 -8.75
CA PRO A 15 -23.50 30.10 -8.90
C PRO A 15 -22.23 29.46 -8.38
N LEU A 16 -22.34 28.70 -7.29
CA LEU A 16 -21.24 27.88 -6.81
C LEU A 16 -20.78 27.00 -7.99
N PRO A 17 -19.47 26.83 -8.20
CA PRO A 17 -18.96 26.02 -9.30
C PRO A 17 -19.36 24.55 -9.09
N SER A 18 -20.54 24.19 -9.59
CA SER A 18 -20.87 22.83 -9.98
C SER A 18 -19.98 22.51 -11.17
N PHE A 19 -19.16 21.46 -11.05
CA PHE A 19 -18.98 20.35 -12.00
C PHE A 19 -17.72 19.58 -11.60
N SER A 20 -17.80 18.94 -10.43
CA SER A 20 -16.93 17.81 -10.13
C SER A 20 -17.36 16.68 -11.06
N HIS A 21 -16.70 16.53 -12.21
CA HIS A 21 -16.92 15.40 -13.13
C HIS A 21 -16.34 14.14 -12.49
N PRO A 22 -17.17 13.27 -11.87
CA PRO A 22 -16.66 12.05 -11.27
C PRO A 22 -16.21 11.12 -12.39
N MET A 23 -15.09 10.43 -12.18
CA MET A 23 -14.64 9.41 -13.12
C MET A 23 -15.78 8.41 -13.37
N PRO A 24 -16.07 8.06 -14.64
CA PRO A 24 -17.20 7.20 -14.96
C PRO A 24 -17.10 5.88 -14.20
N VAL A 25 -18.14 5.58 -13.41
CA VAL A 25 -18.35 4.35 -12.64
C VAL A 25 -17.93 3.06 -13.38
N PRO A 26 -18.17 2.87 -14.70
CA PRO A 26 -17.70 1.68 -15.41
C PRO A 26 -16.17 1.48 -15.41
N VAL A 27 -15.37 2.55 -15.41
CA VAL A 27 -13.90 2.45 -15.37
C VAL A 27 -13.44 1.90 -14.01
N LEU A 28 -14.07 2.36 -12.93
CA LEU A 28 -13.79 1.87 -11.58
C LEU A 28 -14.16 0.39 -11.44
N LEU A 29 -15.34 -0.01 -11.95
CA LEU A 29 -15.79 -1.40 -11.92
C LEU A 29 -14.92 -2.32 -12.79
N ALA A 30 -14.48 -1.87 -13.96
CA ALA A 30 -13.56 -2.63 -14.80
C ALA A 30 -12.20 -2.84 -14.11
N THR A 31 -11.65 -1.79 -13.52
CA THR A 31 -10.37 -1.86 -12.79
C THR A 31 -10.50 -2.75 -11.56
N PHE A 32 -11.60 -2.63 -10.81
CA PHE A 32 -11.92 -3.50 -9.69
C PHE A 32 -11.96 -4.98 -10.12
N GLY A 33 -12.67 -5.30 -11.21
CA GLY A 33 -12.70 -6.66 -11.76
C GLY A 33 -11.31 -7.17 -12.14
N ALA A 34 -10.47 -6.33 -12.76
CA ALA A 34 -9.09 -6.68 -13.10
C ALA A 34 -8.23 -6.93 -11.85
N LEU A 35 -8.38 -6.14 -10.79
CA LEU A 35 -7.67 -6.34 -9.52
C LEU A 35 -8.10 -7.63 -8.80
N VAL A 36 -9.39 -7.95 -8.83
CA VAL A 36 -9.92 -9.20 -8.28
C VAL A 36 -9.37 -10.38 -9.08
N MET A 37 -9.39 -10.32 -10.41
CA MET A 37 -8.79 -11.33 -11.29
C MET A 37 -7.32 -11.55 -10.94
N PHE A 38 -6.52 -10.47 -10.85
CA PHE A 38 -5.11 -10.57 -10.50
C PHE A 38 -4.88 -11.20 -9.13
N THR A 39 -5.75 -10.91 -8.16
CA THR A 39 -5.68 -11.48 -6.81
C THR A 39 -5.98 -12.98 -6.81
N ILE A 40 -6.98 -13.41 -7.58
CA ILE A 40 -7.27 -14.84 -7.77
C ILE A 40 -6.06 -15.53 -8.41
N VAL A 41 -5.50 -14.93 -9.46
CA VAL A 41 -4.30 -15.46 -10.13
C VAL A 41 -3.13 -15.58 -9.13
N THR A 42 -2.88 -14.59 -8.28
CA THR A 42 -1.82 -14.67 -7.27
C THR A 42 -2.06 -15.83 -6.30
N VAL A 43 -3.28 -16.00 -5.79
CA VAL A 43 -3.60 -17.08 -4.85
C VAL A 43 -3.47 -18.45 -5.51
N VAL A 44 -3.92 -18.58 -6.76
CA VAL A 44 -3.78 -19.83 -7.53
C VAL A 44 -2.31 -20.14 -7.79
N VAL A 45 -1.52 -19.16 -8.22
CA VAL A 45 -0.08 -19.35 -8.44
C VAL A 45 0.62 -19.74 -7.12
N ALA A 46 0.33 -19.03 -6.03
CA ALA A 46 0.95 -19.29 -4.73
C ALA A 46 0.54 -20.65 -4.12
N LYS A 47 -0.66 -21.16 -4.42
CA LYS A 47 -1.15 -22.43 -3.84
C LYS A 47 -0.98 -23.65 -4.73
N MET A 48 -1.02 -23.49 -6.04
CA MET A 48 -1.13 -24.62 -6.98
C MET A 48 0.15 -24.88 -7.78
N LEU A 49 1.10 -23.93 -7.80
CA LEU A 49 2.37 -24.09 -8.50
C LEU A 49 3.53 -24.14 -7.50
N PRO A 50 4.02 -25.34 -7.12
CA PRO A 50 5.22 -25.49 -6.30
C PRO A 50 6.45 -25.19 -7.17
N LEU A 51 6.76 -23.91 -7.34
CA LEU A 51 7.91 -23.41 -8.12
C LEU A 51 9.17 -23.27 -7.24
N GLY A 52 9.10 -23.65 -5.96
CA GLY A 52 10.20 -23.58 -5.02
C GLY A 52 10.73 -22.15 -4.91
N ARG A 53 12.02 -21.94 -5.18
CA ARG A 53 12.66 -20.61 -5.08
C ARG A 53 12.09 -19.57 -6.06
N PHE A 54 11.45 -19.99 -7.16
CA PHE A 54 10.87 -19.05 -8.13
C PHE A 54 9.49 -18.51 -7.69
N GLU A 55 8.85 -19.09 -6.67
CA GLU A 55 7.53 -18.66 -6.20
C GLU A 55 7.53 -17.19 -5.76
N ILE A 56 8.58 -16.76 -5.06
CA ILE A 56 8.73 -15.39 -4.58
C ILE A 56 8.86 -14.42 -5.76
N TRP A 57 9.69 -14.76 -6.75
CA TRP A 57 9.91 -13.92 -7.93
C TRP A 57 8.65 -13.76 -8.77
N VAL A 58 7.91 -14.87 -8.99
CA VAL A 58 6.65 -14.83 -9.73
C VAL A 58 5.59 -14.05 -8.96
N SER A 59 5.45 -14.29 -7.66
CA SER A 59 4.49 -13.58 -6.81
C SER A 59 4.78 -12.08 -6.76
N LEU A 60 6.05 -11.70 -6.67
CA LEU A 60 6.49 -10.31 -6.69
C LEU A 60 6.21 -9.65 -8.05
N GLY A 61 6.49 -10.34 -9.16
CA GLY A 61 6.19 -9.84 -10.50
C GLY A 61 4.70 -9.59 -10.72
N ILE A 62 3.86 -10.53 -10.26
CA ILE A 62 2.40 -10.37 -10.29
C ILE A 62 1.97 -9.18 -9.41
N ALA A 63 2.54 -9.04 -8.20
CA ALA A 63 2.26 -7.90 -7.33
C ALA A 63 2.66 -6.56 -7.99
N SER A 64 3.79 -6.50 -8.70
CA SER A 64 4.22 -5.30 -9.42
C SER A 64 3.24 -4.90 -10.53
N VAL A 65 2.75 -5.86 -11.33
CA VAL A 65 1.74 -5.57 -12.37
C VAL A 65 0.45 -5.03 -11.75
N LYS A 66 -0.01 -5.62 -10.64
CA LYS A 66 -1.16 -5.13 -9.89
C LYS A 66 -0.94 -3.68 -9.42
N ALA A 67 0.23 -3.37 -8.87
CA ALA A 67 0.57 -2.03 -8.41
C ALA A 67 0.56 -1.00 -9.55
N VAL A 68 1.11 -1.34 -10.73
CA VAL A 68 1.06 -0.50 -11.93
C VAL A 68 -0.39 -0.24 -12.36
N LEU A 69 -1.24 -1.28 -12.36
CA LEU A 69 -2.65 -1.11 -12.71
C LEU A 69 -3.38 -0.15 -11.75
N VAL A 70 -3.10 -0.24 -10.45
CA VAL A 70 -3.63 0.71 -9.45
C VAL A 70 -3.14 2.13 -9.72
N MET A 71 -1.85 2.31 -10.01
CA MET A 71 -1.26 3.63 -10.29
C MET A 71 -1.87 4.27 -11.55
N LEU A 72 -2.01 3.53 -12.64
CA LEU A 72 -2.53 4.07 -13.90
C LEU A 72 -4.01 4.47 -13.81
N PHE A 73 -4.83 3.64 -13.16
CA PHE A 73 -6.30 3.79 -13.18
C PHE A 73 -6.87 4.45 -11.92
N PHE A 74 -6.51 3.97 -10.72
CA PHE A 74 -7.05 4.51 -9.46
C PHE A 74 -6.37 5.80 -9.02
N MET A 75 -5.08 5.96 -9.30
CA MET A 75 -4.38 7.23 -9.05
C MET A 75 -4.52 8.22 -10.20
N HIS A 76 -5.37 7.91 -11.20
CA HIS A 76 -5.69 8.75 -12.35
C HIS A 76 -4.46 9.20 -13.15
N MET A 77 -3.31 8.55 -12.99
CA MET A 77 -2.03 9.03 -13.49
C MET A 77 -1.99 9.18 -15.02
N LEU A 78 -2.85 8.44 -15.75
CA LEU A 78 -3.00 8.53 -17.20
C LEU A 78 -3.75 9.79 -17.67
N HIS A 79 -4.66 10.32 -16.84
CA HIS A 79 -5.52 11.46 -17.18
C HIS A 79 -5.16 12.72 -16.39
N ASP A 80 -4.33 12.59 -15.37
CA ASP A 80 -3.80 13.71 -14.59
C ASP A 80 -2.62 14.38 -15.31
N LYS A 81 -2.23 15.58 -14.86
CA LYS A 81 -1.06 16.27 -15.42
C LYS A 81 0.19 15.39 -15.21
N GLY A 82 1.01 15.21 -16.24
CA GLY A 82 2.24 14.40 -16.16
C GLY A 82 3.21 14.81 -15.04
N PHE A 83 3.04 16.00 -14.46
CA PHE A 83 3.72 16.41 -13.22
C PHE A 83 3.38 15.51 -12.01
N ASN A 84 2.13 15.08 -11.83
CA ASN A 84 1.73 14.17 -10.75
C ASN A 84 2.45 12.81 -10.87
N ALA A 85 2.62 12.33 -12.10
CA ALA A 85 3.39 11.11 -12.38
C ALA A 85 4.84 11.20 -11.90
N ILE A 86 5.52 12.33 -12.17
CA ILE A 86 6.92 12.54 -11.80
C ILE A 86 7.06 12.63 -10.27
N VAL A 87 6.15 13.33 -9.59
CA VAL A 87 6.14 13.45 -8.12
C VAL A 87 5.88 12.09 -7.47
N PHE A 88 4.94 11.32 -8.02
CA PHE A 88 4.65 9.98 -7.52
C PHE A 88 5.83 9.02 -7.74
N LEU A 89 6.41 9.03 -8.94
CA LEU A 89 7.56 8.20 -9.28
C LEU A 89 8.80 8.58 -8.46
N SER A 90 9.02 9.87 -8.17
CA SER A 90 10.10 10.31 -7.30
C SER A 90 9.87 9.86 -5.85
N SER A 91 8.64 9.95 -5.34
CA SER A 91 8.29 9.42 -4.02
C SER A 91 8.55 7.91 -3.94
N PHE A 92 8.15 7.14 -4.96
CA PHE A 92 8.42 5.71 -5.02
C PHE A 92 9.92 5.39 -5.12
N LEU A 93 10.68 6.15 -5.91
CA LEU A 93 12.13 6.01 -6.02
C LEU A 93 12.81 6.27 -4.66
N PHE A 94 12.46 7.36 -3.99
CA PHE A 94 13.00 7.68 -2.66
C PHE A 94 12.59 6.62 -1.62
N ALA A 95 11.36 6.10 -1.68
CA ALA A 95 10.92 5.01 -0.81
C ALA A 95 11.70 3.72 -1.07
N ALA A 96 11.93 3.36 -2.33
CA ALA A 96 12.72 2.19 -2.70
C ALA A 96 14.19 2.34 -2.25
N LEU A 97 14.77 3.54 -2.42
CA LEU A 97 16.12 3.85 -1.96
C LEU A 97 16.23 3.78 -0.43
N PHE A 98 15.26 4.37 0.28
CA PHE A 98 15.17 4.29 1.74
C PHE A 98 15.05 2.86 2.23
N LEU A 99 14.16 2.06 1.62
CA LEU A 99 13.99 0.66 1.98
C LEU A 99 15.26 -0.15 1.70
N GLY A 100 15.91 0.09 0.55
CA GLY A 100 17.18 -0.53 0.20
C GLY A 100 18.28 -0.21 1.22
N PHE A 101 18.40 1.06 1.63
CA PHE A 101 19.34 1.45 2.68
C PHE A 101 19.00 0.87 4.05
N ALA A 102 17.72 0.84 4.44
CA ALA A 102 17.30 0.26 5.71
C ALA A 102 17.60 -1.25 5.79
N LEU A 103 17.42 -1.96 4.67
CA LEU A 103 17.77 -3.38 4.56
C LEU A 103 19.29 -3.59 4.61
N ALA A 104 20.06 -2.78 3.87
CA ALA A 104 21.52 -2.84 3.89
C ALA A 104 22.08 -2.53 5.29
N ASP A 105 21.56 -1.50 5.95
CA ASP A 105 21.89 -1.13 7.32
C ASP A 105 21.63 -2.30 8.27
N THR A 106 20.42 -2.87 8.22
CA THR A 106 20.07 -4.04 9.03
C THR A 106 21.06 -5.18 8.83
N ASP A 107 21.37 -5.53 7.58
CA ASP A 107 22.29 -6.63 7.23
C ASP A 107 23.70 -6.40 7.81
N GLN A 108 24.23 -5.19 7.71
CA GLN A 108 25.54 -4.85 8.29
C GLN A 108 25.56 -4.91 9.82
N TYR A 109 24.49 -4.45 10.49
CA TYR A 109 24.42 -4.49 11.94
C TYR A 109 24.14 -5.88 12.51
N GLN A 110 23.53 -6.79 11.72
CA GLN A 110 23.29 -8.17 12.17
C GLN A 110 24.57 -8.89 12.61
N GLU A 111 25.69 -8.68 11.90
CA GLU A 111 26.97 -9.31 12.25
C GLU A 111 27.50 -8.79 13.59
N ASN A 112 27.46 -7.48 13.80
CA ASN A 112 27.92 -6.84 15.04
C ASN A 112 27.06 -7.27 16.25
N ILE A 113 25.75 -7.42 16.07
CA ILE A 113 24.83 -7.89 17.12
C ILE A 113 25.12 -9.35 17.49
N ARG A 114 25.37 -10.22 16.50
CA ARG A 114 25.75 -11.62 16.73
C ARG A 114 27.13 -11.78 17.36
N ALA A 115 28.07 -10.90 17.02
CA ALA A 115 29.41 -10.88 17.60
C ALA A 115 29.43 -10.36 19.05
N ALA A 116 28.58 -9.38 19.37
CA ALA A 116 28.47 -8.81 20.72
C ALA A 116 27.82 -9.76 21.72
N ASP A 117 26.90 -10.63 21.29
CA ASP A 117 26.35 -11.71 22.10
C ASP A 117 26.44 -13.05 21.34
N PRO A 118 27.56 -13.79 21.52
CA PRO A 118 27.82 -15.07 20.85
C PRO A 118 26.81 -16.17 21.22
N ASN A 119 26.04 -15.99 22.30
CA ASN A 119 25.08 -16.96 22.79
C ASN A 119 23.64 -16.59 22.44
N LEU A 120 23.38 -15.54 21.63
CA LEU A 120 22.04 -15.26 21.12
C LEU A 120 21.59 -16.45 20.24
N PRO A 121 20.59 -17.25 20.67
CA PRO A 121 19.99 -18.22 19.77
C PRO A 121 19.28 -17.41 18.69
N GLY A 122 19.67 -17.58 17.42
CA GLY A 122 19.18 -16.78 16.30
C GLY A 122 17.67 -16.62 16.39
N VAL A 123 17.20 -15.36 16.50
CA VAL A 123 15.82 -14.93 16.81
C VAL A 123 14.85 -16.10 17.00
N GLN A 124 14.91 -16.74 18.17
CA GLN A 124 13.89 -17.72 18.54
C GLN A 124 12.65 -16.91 18.92
N THR A 125 11.72 -16.79 17.97
CA THR A 125 10.36 -16.37 18.25
C THR A 125 9.63 -17.49 18.97
N THR A 126 10.16 -17.94 20.12
CA THR A 126 9.39 -18.79 21.03
C THR A 126 8.10 -18.04 21.28
N PRO A 127 6.92 -18.59 20.92
CA PRO A 127 5.65 -17.91 21.14
C PRO A 127 5.61 -17.48 22.60
N LEU A 128 5.22 -16.22 22.89
CA LEU A 128 5.23 -15.71 24.27
C LEU A 128 4.54 -16.65 25.25
N LEU A 129 3.56 -17.40 24.76
CA LEU A 129 2.83 -18.46 25.47
C LEU A 129 3.73 -19.59 26.01
N GLU A 130 4.74 -20.05 25.27
CA GLU A 130 5.69 -21.07 25.75
C GLU A 130 6.57 -20.52 26.87
N ARG A 131 7.07 -19.29 26.73
CA ARG A 131 7.87 -18.62 27.78
C ARG A 131 7.08 -18.43 29.09
N TRP A 132 5.79 -18.08 29.00
CA TRP A 132 4.91 -17.96 30.18
C TRP A 132 4.60 -19.31 30.81
N ASN A 133 4.50 -20.38 30.01
CA ASN A 133 4.28 -21.74 30.51
C ASN A 133 5.49 -22.26 31.31
N ASP A 134 6.70 -22.04 30.80
CA ASP A 134 7.93 -22.51 31.44
C ASP A 134 8.23 -21.76 32.75
N SER A 135 7.90 -20.47 32.80
CA SER A 135 8.02 -19.64 34.01
C SER A 135 6.96 -19.95 35.06
N ALA A 136 5.76 -20.37 34.67
CA ALA A 136 4.74 -20.87 35.58
C ALA A 136 5.13 -22.24 36.18
N ALA A 137 5.76 -23.11 35.39
CA ALA A 137 6.24 -24.42 35.88
C ALA A 137 7.37 -24.29 36.91
N THR A 138 8.25 -23.29 36.74
CA THR A 138 9.42 -23.07 37.63
C THR A 138 9.04 -22.49 39.00
N THR A 139 7.86 -21.87 39.13
CA THR A 139 7.40 -21.24 40.39
C THR A 139 6.50 -22.13 41.25
N ALA A 140 6.23 -23.36 40.79
CA ALA A 140 5.35 -24.32 41.45
C ALA A 140 6.08 -25.43 42.25
N GLU A 141 7.42 -25.45 42.21
CA GLU A 141 8.29 -26.28 43.08
C GLU A 141 8.87 -25.46 44.24
#